data_AF-A0A167JHX5-F1
#
_entry.id   AF-A0A167JHX5-F1
#
_cell.length_a   1.000
_cell.length_b   1.000
_cell.length_c   1.000
_cell.angle_alpha   90.00
_cell.angle_beta   90.00
_cell.angle_gamma   90.00
#
_symmetry.space_group_name_H-M   'P 1'
#
loop_
_entity.id
_entity.type
_entity.pdbx_description
1 polymer ?
#
loop_
_entity_poly.entity_id
_entity_poly.type
_entity_poly.pdbx_seq_one_letter_code
_entity_poly.pdbx_strand_id
1 'polypeptide(L)'
;MLLMHDLVAPYTWVDYMYTSLSSITGVALSVLTAVLFLNSEYDAWTDKLACDQKCELLGCQSGTLISGENRRDLLCRCNDDMDYLVILD
;
A
#
# COMPACT_ATOMS: atom_id res chain seq x y z
N MET A 1 -5.92 -39.60 43.81
CA MET A 1 -6.40 -38.40 43.10
C MET A 1 -5.23 -37.44 42.91
N LEU A 2 -4.26 -37.79 42.07
CA LEU A 2 -3.02 -37.01 41.87
C LEU A 2 -2.53 -37.06 40.40
N LEU A 3 -3.37 -37.51 39.44
CA LEU A 3 -2.99 -37.59 38.02
C LEU A 3 -3.47 -36.42 37.17
N MET A 4 -4.26 -35.50 37.72
CA MET A 4 -4.81 -34.35 36.97
C MET A 4 -4.02 -33.06 37.14
N HIS A 5 -3.17 -32.92 38.18
CA HIS A 5 -2.45 -31.67 38.42
C HIS A 5 -1.13 -31.53 37.64
N ASP A 6 -0.44 -32.64 37.32
CA ASP A 6 0.87 -32.59 36.67
C ASP A 6 0.82 -32.51 35.14
N LEU A 7 -0.32 -32.89 34.52
CA LEU A 7 -0.58 -32.67 33.09
C LEU A 7 -1.09 -31.25 32.79
N VAL A 8 -1.44 -30.48 33.83
CA VAL A 8 -2.02 -29.14 33.66
C VAL A 8 -1.00 -28.05 33.33
N ALA A 9 0.21 -28.18 33.89
CA ALA A 9 1.29 -27.25 33.62
C ALA A 9 1.68 -27.21 32.14
N PRO A 10 2.02 -28.32 31.45
CA PRO A 10 2.54 -28.25 30.08
C PRO A 10 1.53 -27.72 29.04
N TYR A 11 0.22 -27.95 29.21
CA TYR A 11 -0.75 -27.41 28.24
C TYR A 11 -0.89 -25.88 28.36
N THR A 12 -0.87 -25.33 29.57
CA THR A 12 -1.07 -23.89 29.79
C THR A 12 0.08 -23.05 29.21
N TRP A 13 1.33 -23.54 29.27
CA TRP A 13 2.48 -22.86 28.64
C TRP A 13 2.41 -22.90 27.11
N VAL A 14 1.95 -24.01 26.53
CA VAL A 14 1.79 -24.15 25.08
C VAL A 14 0.67 -23.25 24.58
N ASP A 15 -0.45 -23.18 25.29
CA ASP A 15 -1.56 -22.29 24.97
C ASP A 15 -1.18 -20.80 25.12
N TYR A 16 -0.39 -20.46 26.15
CA TYR A 16 0.15 -19.10 26.34
C TYR A 16 1.14 -18.72 25.23
N MET A 17 2.00 -19.65 24.83
CA MET A 17 2.93 -19.46 23.73
C MET A 17 2.18 -19.31 22.39
N TYR A 18 1.13 -20.09 22.16
CA TYR A 18 0.30 -20.00 20.95
C TYR A 18 -0.48 -18.68 20.87
N THR A 19 -1.07 -18.24 21.98
CA THR A 19 -1.83 -16.97 22.04
C THR A 19 -0.93 -15.73 21.91
N SER A 20 0.28 -15.79 22.48
CA SER A 20 1.28 -14.73 22.25
C SER A 20 1.79 -14.72 20.80
N LEU A 21 2.05 -15.88 20.20
CA LEU A 21 2.44 -15.98 18.78
C LEU A 21 1.33 -15.47 17.84
N SER A 22 0.06 -15.80 18.11
CA SER A 22 -1.07 -15.37 17.28
C SER A 22 -1.32 -13.86 17.37
N SER A 23 -1.14 -13.26 18.55
CA SER A 23 -1.23 -11.80 18.70
C SER A 23 -0.08 -11.06 18.01
N ILE A 24 1.17 -11.55 18.13
CA ILE A 24 2.32 -10.95 17.45
C ILE A 24 2.17 -11.02 15.93
N THR A 25 1.76 -12.18 15.40
CA THR A 25 1.52 -12.35 13.96
C THR A 25 0.37 -11.47 13.47
N GLY A 26 -0.71 -11.33 14.25
CA GLY A 26 -1.80 -10.42 13.93
C GLY A 26 -1.37 -8.95 13.83
N VAL A 27 -0.55 -8.48 14.78
CA VAL A 27 0.00 -7.12 14.76
C VAL A 27 0.98 -6.93 13.60
N ALA A 28 1.85 -7.91 13.34
CA ALA A 28 2.79 -7.84 12.23
C ALA A 28 2.06 -7.75 10.87
N LEU A 29 1.00 -8.54 10.68
CA LEU A 29 0.19 -8.52 9.47
C LEU A 29 -0.52 -7.17 9.27
N SER A 30 -1.12 -6.61 10.33
CA SER A 30 -1.79 -5.31 10.22
C SER A 30 -0.82 -4.19 9.85
N VAL A 31 0.37 -4.17 10.46
CA VAL A 31 1.44 -3.22 10.11
C VAL A 31 1.89 -3.40 8.66
N LEU A 32 2.12 -4.63 8.21
CA LEU A 32 2.50 -4.90 6.82
C LEU A 32 1.43 -4.45 5.84
N THR A 33 0.15 -4.71 6.12
CA THR A 33 -0.94 -4.25 5.26
C THR A 33 -1.02 -2.73 5.20
N ALA A 34 -0.81 -2.04 6.32
CA ALA A 34 -0.79 -0.57 6.35
C ALA A 34 0.39 -0.01 5.53
N VAL A 35 1.58 -0.60 5.67
CA VAL A 35 2.76 -0.20 4.88
C VAL A 35 2.52 -0.40 3.39
N LEU A 36 1.96 -1.54 2.98
CA LEU A 36 1.66 -1.81 1.57
C LEU A 36 0.62 -0.83 1.01
N PHE A 37 -0.41 -0.52 1.79
CA PHE A 37 -1.42 0.46 1.39
C PHE A 37 -0.81 1.86 1.23
N LEU A 38 -0.02 2.30 2.21
CA LEU A 38 0.67 3.59 2.17
C LEU A 38 1.64 3.69 1.00
N ASN A 39 2.39 2.63 0.69
CA ASN A 39 3.27 2.62 -0.47
C ASN A 39 2.48 2.72 -1.78
N SER A 40 1.39 1.96 -1.92
CA SER A 40 0.55 2.03 -3.12
C SER A 40 -0.09 3.41 -3.30
N GLU A 41 -0.50 4.05 -2.21
CA GLU A 41 -1.09 5.39 -2.25
C GLU A 41 0.00 6.45 -2.52
N TYR A 42 1.19 6.27 -1.95
CA TYR A 42 2.35 7.12 -2.19
C TYR A 42 2.76 7.10 -3.66
N ASP A 43 2.89 5.93 -4.28
CA ASP A 43 3.24 5.79 -5.69
C ASP A 43 2.22 6.53 -6.57
N ALA A 44 0.91 6.30 -6.33
CA ALA A 44 -0.16 6.97 -7.07
C ALA A 44 -0.15 8.51 -6.87
N TRP A 45 0.20 8.97 -5.67
CA TRP A 45 0.34 10.39 -5.38
C TRP A 45 1.56 10.99 -6.10
N THR A 46 2.69 10.28 -6.12
CA THR A 46 3.90 10.74 -6.82
C THR A 46 3.70 10.81 -8.33
N ASP A 47 3.03 9.83 -8.94
CA ASP A 47 2.71 9.84 -10.36
C ASP A 47 1.84 11.06 -10.72
N LYS A 48 0.87 11.37 -9.84
CA LYS A 48 0.00 12.53 -10.04
C LYS A 48 0.77 13.83 -9.93
N LEU A 49 1.64 13.95 -8.92
CA LEU A 49 2.47 15.14 -8.75
C LEU A 49 3.41 15.35 -9.94
N ALA A 50 4.02 14.28 -10.45
CA ALA A 50 4.85 14.32 -11.65
C ALA A 50 4.04 14.75 -12.89
N CYS A 51 2.81 14.25 -13.04
CA CYS A 51 1.89 14.66 -14.10
C CYS A 51 1.56 16.16 -14.02
N ASP A 52 1.09 16.63 -12.86
CA ASP A 52 0.73 18.04 -12.65
C ASP A 52 1.95 18.95 -12.87
N GLN A 53 3.13 18.58 -12.37
CA GLN A 53 4.36 19.36 -12.56
C GLN A 53 4.78 19.44 -14.03
N LYS A 54 4.69 18.34 -14.79
CA LYS A 54 4.97 18.35 -16.24
C LYS A 54 3.98 19.24 -16.99
N CYS A 55 2.71 19.25 -16.59
CA CYS A 55 1.69 20.11 -17.18
C CYS A 55 1.90 21.59 -16.85
N GLU A 56 2.31 21.91 -15.62
CA GLU A 56 2.62 23.28 -15.21
C GLU A 56 3.79 23.87 -16.02
N LEU A 57 4.82 23.06 -16.31
CA LEU A 57 5.93 23.45 -17.20
C LEU A 57 5.48 23.73 -18.63
N LEU A 58 4.39 23.11 -19.09
CA LEU A 58 3.80 23.34 -20.41
C LEU A 58 2.81 24.52 -20.43
N GLY A 59 2.56 25.15 -19.28
CA GLY A 59 1.64 26.28 -19.14
C GLY A 59 0.20 25.88 -18.78
N CYS A 60 -0.07 24.59 -18.56
CA CYS A 60 -1.38 24.08 -18.17
C CYS A 60 -1.51 24.05 -16.63
N GLN A 61 -2.70 24.30 -16.10
CA GLN A 61 -2.89 24.42 -14.64
C GLN A 61 -2.87 23.07 -13.89
N SER A 62 -3.27 21.98 -14.56
CA SER A 62 -3.29 20.63 -13.99
C SER A 62 -3.41 19.57 -15.10
N GLY A 63 -2.98 18.34 -14.79
CA GLY A 63 -3.06 17.17 -15.65
C GLY A 63 -3.94 16.06 -15.07
N THR A 64 -4.51 15.25 -15.94
CA THR A 64 -5.21 14.02 -15.58
C THR A 64 -4.34 12.83 -15.95
N LEU A 65 -4.11 11.95 -14.97
CA LEU A 65 -3.49 10.65 -15.18
C LEU A 65 -4.46 9.72 -15.93
N ILE A 66 -4.01 9.22 -17.06
CA ILE A 66 -4.68 8.22 -17.88
C ILE A 66 -3.83 6.95 -17.82
N SER A 67 -4.37 5.91 -17.19
CA SER A 67 -3.76 4.59 -17.23
C SER A 67 -4.15 3.91 -18.54
N GLY A 68 -3.17 3.60 -19.39
CA GLY A 68 -3.40 2.75 -20.55
C GLY A 68 -3.79 1.32 -20.13
N GLU A 69 -4.29 0.52 -21.08
CA GLU A 69 -4.66 -0.89 -20.88
C GLU A 69 -3.52 -1.75 -20.30
N ASN A 70 -2.28 -1.25 -20.41
CA ASN A 70 -1.09 -1.81 -19.79
C ASN A 70 -0.56 -0.83 -18.72
N ARG A 71 -0.49 -1.26 -17.45
CA ARG A 71 0.00 -0.47 -16.29
C ARG A 71 1.42 0.13 -16.42
N ARG A 72 2.12 -0.15 -17.51
CA ARG A 72 3.48 0.35 -17.77
C ARG A 72 3.51 1.70 -18.48
N ASP A 73 2.40 2.10 -19.09
CA ASP A 73 2.30 3.38 -19.79
C ASP A 73 1.35 4.30 -19.01
N LEU A 74 1.87 4.91 -17.95
CA LEU A 74 1.19 6.00 -17.26
C LEU A 74 1.27 7.23 -18.17
N LEU A 75 0.12 7.62 -18.74
CA LEU A 75 0.01 8.77 -19.60
C LEU A 75 -0.55 9.93 -18.79
N CYS A 76 0.01 11.12 -18.97
CA CYS A 76 -0.50 12.35 -18.38
C CYS A 76 -1.14 13.19 -19.48
N ARG A 77 -2.41 13.57 -19.30
CA ARG A 77 -3.11 14.49 -20.21
C ARG A 77 -3.24 15.85 -19.54
N CYS A 78 -2.56 16.85 -20.07
CA CYS A 78 -2.68 18.22 -19.57
C CYS A 78 -3.98 18.84 -20.08
N ASN A 79 -4.79 19.39 -19.17
CA ASN A 79 -6.08 19.97 -19.53
C ASN A 79 -5.88 21.45 -19.93
N ASP A 80 -5.96 21.73 -21.23
CA ASP A 80 -5.86 23.06 -21.81
C ASP A 80 -6.70 23.12 -23.11
N ASP A 81 -6.76 24.28 -23.78
CA ASP A 81 -7.46 24.42 -25.08
C ASP A 81 -6.92 23.48 -26.19
N MET A 82 -5.74 22.90 -25.97
CA MET A 82 -5.13 21.85 -26.80
C MET A 82 -4.70 20.69 -25.88
N ASP A 83 -5.28 19.51 -26.07
CA ASP A 83 -4.94 18.32 -25.29
C ASP A 83 -3.51 17.83 -25.61
N TYR A 84 -2.56 18.11 -24.73
CA TYR A 84 -1.20 17.55 -24.83
C TYR A 84 -1.10 16.24 -24.04
N LEU A 85 -0.63 15.18 -24.72
CA LEU A 85 -0.33 13.87 -24.14
C LEU A 85 1.15 13.79 -23.80
N VAL A 86 1.47 13.57 -22.53
CA VAL A 86 2.83 13.46 -22.02
C VAL A 86 3.04 12.08 -21.42
N ILE A 87 4.13 11.41 -21.79
CA ILE A 87 4.51 10.11 -21.22
C ILE A 87 5.24 10.35 -19.89
N LEU A 88 4.83 9.66 -18.84
CA LEU A 88 5.58 9.53 -17.59
C LEU A 88 6.51 8.31 -17.76
N ASP A 89 7.82 8.56 -17.69
CA ASP A 89 8.87 7.53 -17.67
C ASP A 89 9.29 7.32 -16.21
#